data_AF-A0A399ZF03-F1
#
_entry.id   AF-A0A399ZF03-F1
#
_cell.length_a   1.000
_cell.length_b   1.000
_cell.length_c   1.000
_cell.angle_alpha   90.00
_cell.angle_beta   90.00
_cell.angle_gamma   90.00
#
_symmetry.space_group_name_H-M   'P 1'
#
loop_
_entity.id
_entity.type
_entity.pdbx_description
1 polymer ?
#
loop_
_entity_poly.entity_id
_entity_poly.type
_entity_poly.pdbx_seq_one_letter_code
_entity_poly.pdbx_strand_id
1 'polypeptide(L)' 'MSSLSDFLPLRQQKIRQLTYDYLDQPPQQKSYGGAIAHVLTHNMAHCTEILHILTRLGLPDLIEGDVLSWEQRFRG' A
#
# COMPACT_ATOMS: atom_id res chain seq x y z
N MET A 1 3.25 -35.48 -8.38
CA MET A 1 2.12 -34.74 -8.98
C MET A 1 2.43 -33.26 -8.82
N SER A 2 2.57 -32.52 -9.92
CA SER A 2 2.81 -31.08 -9.87
C SER A 2 1.56 -30.33 -9.40
N SER A 3 1.76 -29.27 -8.62
CA SER A 3 0.67 -28.45 -8.07
C SER A 3 0.15 -27.50 -9.14
N LEU A 4 -1.14 -27.13 -9.08
CA LEU A 4 -1.73 -26.10 -9.95
C LEU A 4 -0.98 -24.75 -9.90
N SER A 5 -0.25 -24.49 -8.81
CA SER A 5 0.63 -23.31 -8.65
C SER A 5 1.84 -23.31 -9.58
N ASP A 6 2.28 -24.47 -10.07
CA ASP A 6 3.52 -24.62 -10.85
C ASP A 6 3.35 -24.07 -12.28
N PHE A 7 2.10 -23.83 -12.72
CA PHE A 7 1.75 -23.33 -14.05
C PHE A 7 1.40 -21.84 -14.08
N LEU A 8 1.44 -21.13 -12.95
CA LEU A 8 1.24 -19.69 -12.94
C LEU A 8 2.46 -18.96 -13.51
N PRO A 9 2.28 -17.82 -14.21
CA PRO A 9 3.41 -16.98 -14.62
C PRO A 9 4.30 -16.63 -13.41
N LEU A 10 5.62 -16.62 -13.60
CA LEU A 10 6.61 -16.37 -12.53
C LEU A 10 6.29 -15.13 -11.67
N ARG A 11 5.75 -14.06 -12.28
CA ARG A 11 5.32 -12.84 -11.57
C ARG A 11 4.20 -13.11 -10.55
N GLN A 12 3.24 -13.97 -10.90
CA GLN A 12 2.13 -14.33 -10.01
C GLN A 12 2.60 -15.28 -8.90
N GLN A 13 3.57 -16.15 -9.18
CA GLN A 13 4.21 -16.97 -8.16
C GLN A 13 4.97 -16.10 -7.14
N LYS A 14 5.69 -15.07 -7.60
CA LYS A 14 6.46 -14.17 -6.72
C LYS A 14 5.59 -13.44 -5.70
N ILE A 15 4.42 -12.94 -6.10
CA ILE A 15 3.46 -12.28 -5.19
C ILE A 15 3.01 -13.21 -4.06
N ARG A 16 2.90 -14.51 -4.32
CA ARG A 16 2.45 -15.52 -3.34
C ARG A 16 3.57 -16.08 -2.46
N GLN A 17 4.85 -15.88 -2.84
CA GLN A 17 5.98 -16.39 -2.07
C GLN A 17 5.95 -15.83 -0.64
N LEU A 18 6.11 -16.72 0.34
CA LEU A 18 6.10 -16.40 1.76
C LEU A 18 7.50 -16.07 2.26
N THR A 19 7.59 -15.11 3.17
CA THR A 19 8.77 -14.79 3.97
C THR A 19 8.36 -14.63 5.43
N TYR A 20 9.26 -14.92 6.35
CA TYR A 20 9.03 -14.65 7.77
C TYR A 20 9.19 -13.15 8.04
N ASP A 21 8.17 -12.58 8.66
CA ASP A 21 8.22 -11.26 9.28
C ASP A 21 8.57 -11.44 10.77
N TYR A 22 9.78 -11.02 11.12
CA TYR A 22 10.31 -11.11 12.48
C TYR A 22 9.93 -9.91 13.36
N LEU A 23 9.22 -8.91 12.81
CA LEU A 23 8.67 -7.81 13.60
C LEU A 23 7.39 -8.21 14.33
N ASP A 24 6.68 -9.22 13.82
CA ASP A 24 5.56 -9.82 14.54
C ASP A 24 6.06 -10.61 15.76
N GLN A 25 5.28 -10.59 16.84
CA GLN A 25 5.54 -11.37 18.05
C GLN A 25 4.37 -12.32 18.32
N PRO A 26 4.49 -13.63 18.04
CA PRO A 26 5.66 -14.33 17.48
C PRO A 26 5.81 -14.12 15.95
N PRO A 27 7.01 -14.34 15.37
CA PRO A 27 7.25 -14.19 13.93
C PRO A 27 6.24 -14.96 13.06
N GLN A 28 5.68 -14.31 12.05
CA GLN A 28 4.66 -14.89 11.17
C GLN A 28 5.13 -14.92 9.71
N GLN A 29 4.60 -15.86 8.93
CA GLN A 29 4.80 -15.86 7.48
C GLN A 29 3.83 -14.87 6.80
N LYS A 30 4.37 -14.00 5.94
CA LYS A 30 3.61 -13.08 5.10
C LYS A 30 3.99 -13.26 3.64
N SER A 31 3.03 -13.12 2.74
CA SER A 31 3.33 -13.11 1.30
C SER A 31 3.89 -11.76 0.87
N TYR A 32 4.69 -11.72 -0.21
CA TYR A 32 5.11 -10.45 -0.80
C TYR A 32 3.93 -9.58 -1.19
N GLY A 33 2.85 -10.16 -1.72
CA GLY A 33 1.61 -9.45 -2.03
C GLY A 33 0.99 -8.80 -0.80
N GLY A 34 0.92 -9.53 0.32
CA GLY A 34 0.42 -9.01 1.58
C GLY A 34 1.27 -7.87 2.14
N ALA A 35 2.60 -8.01 2.07
CA ALA A 35 3.52 -6.95 2.51
C ALA A 35 3.40 -5.68 1.64
N ILE A 36 3.31 -5.82 0.31
CA ILE A 36 3.11 -4.67 -0.60
C ILE A 36 1.77 -3.99 -0.30
N ALA A 37 0.69 -4.76 -0.17
CA ALA A 37 -0.63 -4.22 0.16
C ALA A 37 -0.63 -3.49 1.51
N HIS A 38 0.07 -4.03 2.51
CA HIS A 38 0.24 -3.38 3.81
C HIS A 38 0.95 -2.03 3.71
N VAL A 39 2.03 -1.92 2.93
CA VAL A 39 2.73 -0.63 2.72
C VAL A 39 1.81 0.40 2.04
N LEU A 40 1.01 -0.02 1.05
CA LEU A 40 0.06 0.88 0.38
C LEU A 40 -0.97 1.45 1.37
N THR A 41 -1.59 0.60 2.19
CA THR A 41 -2.60 1.06 3.15
C THR A 41 -2.01 1.89 4.29
N HIS A 42 -0.80 1.54 4.75
CA HIS A 42 -0.07 2.30 5.76
C HIS A 42 0.25 3.72 5.27
N ASN A 43 0.75 3.87 4.05
CA ASN A 43 1.02 5.18 3.46
C ASN A 43 -0.25 6.01 3.27
N MET A 44 -1.36 5.37 2.90
CA MET A 44 -2.65 6.05 2.79
C MET A 44 -3.12 6.59 4.15
N ALA A 45 -2.96 5.81 5.22
CA ALA A 45 -3.30 6.25 6.58
C ALA A 45 -2.47 7.48 6.99
N HIS A 46 -1.14 7.45 6.80
CA HIS A 46 -0.29 8.60 7.07
C HIS A 46 -0.62 9.83 6.21
N CYS A 47 -0.97 9.61 4.94
CA CYS A 47 -1.42 10.70 4.08
C CYS A 47 -2.68 11.37 4.67
N THR A 48 -3.66 10.58 5.13
CA THR A 48 -4.87 11.10 5.80
C THR A 48 -4.52 11.86 7.09
N GLU A 49 -3.61 11.36 7.91
CA GLU A 49 -3.18 12.03 9.14
C GLU A 49 -2.53 13.40 8.87
N ILE A 50 -1.63 13.45 7.89
CA ILE A 50 -0.95 14.69 7.48
C ILE A 50 -1.97 15.68 6.92
N LEU A 51 -2.86 15.25 6.03
CA LEU A 51 -3.91 16.11 5.48
C LEU A 51 -4.78 16.68 6.60
N HIS A 52 -5.16 15.86 7.58
CA HIS A 52 -5.92 16.34 8.74
C HIS A 52 -5.17 17.44 9.51
N ILE A 53 -3.88 17.26 9.78
CA ILE A 53 -3.05 18.27 10.45
C ILE A 53 -2.99 19.56 9.62
N LEU A 54 -2.72 19.47 8.32
CA LEU A 54 -2.62 20.62 7.43
C LEU A 54 -3.96 21.39 7.33
N THR A 55 -5.09 20.67 7.29
CA THR A 55 -6.43 21.28 7.35
C THR A 55 -6.61 22.07 8.64
N ARG A 56 -6.17 21.53 9.78
CA ARG A 56 -6.27 22.20 11.09
C ARG A 56 -5.35 23.43 11.20
N LEU A 57 -4.27 23.48 10.43
CA LEU A 57 -3.40 24.65 10.31
C LEU A 57 -3.91 25.70 9.30
N GLY A 58 -5.03 25.43 8.62
CA GLY A 58 -5.67 26.38 7.71
C GLY A 58 -5.02 26.46 6.33
N LEU A 59 -4.28 25.44 5.90
CA LEU A 59 -3.77 25.40 4.52
C LEU A 59 -4.95 25.22 3.55
N PRO A 60 -5.08 26.08 2.53
CA PRO A 60 -6.03 25.86 1.44
C PRO A 60 -5.53 24.74 0.51
N ASP A 61 -6.38 24.28 -0.39
CA ASP A 61 -5.94 23.57 -1.61
C ASP A 61 -5.24 22.22 -1.37
N LEU A 62 -5.58 21.53 -0.28
CA LEU A 62 -5.07 20.21 0.06
C LEU A 62 -5.61 19.12 -0.89
N ILE A 63 -4.88 18.00 -0.96
CA ILE A 63 -5.27 16.82 -1.74
C ILE A 63 -6.53 16.19 -1.12
N GLU A 64 -7.70 16.57 -1.62
CA GLU A 64 -8.97 15.92 -1.29
C GLU A 64 -9.26 14.79 -2.30
N GLY A 65 -9.47 13.57 -1.80
CA GLY A 65 -9.78 12.41 -2.63
C GLY A 65 -8.52 11.75 -3.20
N ASP A 66 -8.48 11.52 -4.52
CA ASP A 66 -7.31 10.96 -5.19
C ASP A 66 -6.36 12.05 -5.71
N VAL A 67 -5.07 11.70 -5.75
CA VAL A 67 -3.98 12.61 -6.15
C VAL A 67 -4.13 13.11 -7.59
N LEU A 68 -4.72 12.33 -8.50
CA LEU A 68 -4.86 12.71 -9.90
C LEU A 68 -5.97 13.74 -10.07
N SER A 69 -7.09 13.59 -9.35
CA SER A 69 -8.15 14.61 -9.31
C SER A 69 -7.65 15.92 -8.71
N TRP A 70 -6.82 15.86 -7.67
CA TRP A 70 -6.16 17.06 -7.13
C TRP A 70 -5.22 17.69 -8.15
N GLU A 71 -4.32 16.93 -8.76
CA GLU A 71 -3.36 17.42 -9.77
C GLU A 71 -4.06 18.13 -10.94
N GLN A 72 -5.17 17.57 -11.43
CA GLN A 72 -5.97 18.19 -12.50
C GLN A 72 -6.45 19.60 -12.14
N ARG A 73 -6.78 19.89 -10.88
CA ARG A 73 -7.19 21.23 -10.44
C ARG A 73 -6.05 22.26 -10.53
N PHE A 74 -4.79 21.83 -10.43
CA PHE A 74 -3.61 22.71 -10.47
C PHE A 74 -2.92 22.80 -11.83
N ARG A 75 -3.23 21.88 -12.76
CA ARG A 75 -2.60 21.88 -14.09
C ARG A 75 -3.23 22.85 -15.10
N GLY A 76 -4.42 23.38 -14.84
CA GLY A 76 -5.11 24.32 -15.74
C GLY A 76 -5.74 23.65 -16.95
#